data_AF-A0A4S3FKK9-F1
#
_entry.id   AF-A0A4S3FKK9-F1
#
_cell.length_a   1.000
_cell.length_b   1.000
_cell.length_c   1.000
_cell.angle_alpha   90.00
_cell.angle_beta   90.00
_cell.angle_gamma   90.00
#
_symmetry.space_group_name_H-M   'P 1'
#
loop_
_entity.id
_entity.type
_entity.pdbx_description
1 polymer ?
#
loop_
_entity_poly.entity_id
_entity_poly.type
_entity_poly.pdbx_seq_one_letter_code
_entity_poly.pdbx_strand_id
1 'polypeptide(L)'
;MIVVRDAQTGQLRAPTAAEARALAPSPAMSAAMRATPPALVARPDGSKQVKLGERGLVYSVVTRGADGKLHDQCVQGAAAAEKAVHAPASAAHNEEHRHD
;
A
#
# COMPACT_ATOMS: atom_id res chain seq x y z
N MET A 1 1.29 -18.59 -1.64
CA MET A 1 0.72 -19.37 -2.76
C MET A 1 0.34 -18.38 -3.85
N ILE A 2 0.88 -18.50 -5.07
CA ILE A 2 0.60 -17.58 -6.19
C ILE A 2 -0.45 -18.25 -7.07
N VAL A 3 -1.56 -17.55 -7.34
CA VAL A 3 -2.61 -17.97 -8.28
C VAL A 3 -2.82 -16.86 -9.30
N VAL A 4 -3.08 -17.24 -10.55
CA VAL A 4 -3.29 -16.29 -11.65
C VAL A 4 -4.70 -16.50 -12.20
N ARG A 5 -5.38 -15.40 -12.50
CA ARG A 5 -6.67 -15.44 -13.20
C ARG A 5 -6.42 -15.62 -14.69
N ASP A 6 -6.97 -16.68 -15.25
CA ASP A 6 -6.89 -16.97 -16.68
C ASP A 6 -7.66 -15.90 -17.49
N ALA A 7 -7.03 -15.37 -18.54
CA ALA A 7 -7.60 -14.26 -19.31
C ALA A 7 -8.77 -14.69 -20.20
N GLN A 8 -8.82 -15.96 -20.62
CA GLN A 8 -9.84 -16.46 -21.54
C GLN A 8 -11.10 -16.94 -20.79
N THR A 9 -10.90 -17.59 -19.65
CA THR A 9 -11.96 -18.25 -18.88
C THR A 9 -12.32 -17.51 -17.60
N GLY A 10 -11.45 -16.61 -17.11
CA GLY A 10 -11.64 -15.90 -15.85
C GLY A 10 -11.44 -16.76 -14.60
N GLN A 11 -11.08 -18.05 -14.75
CA GLN A 11 -10.89 -18.98 -13.66
C GLN A 11 -9.53 -18.80 -12.98
N LEU A 12 -9.45 -19.14 -11.69
CA LEU A 12 -8.18 -19.13 -10.95
C LEU A 12 -7.41 -20.42 -11.22
N ARG A 13 -6.14 -20.29 -11.62
CA ARG A 13 -5.26 -21.42 -11.91
C ARG A 13 -3.85 -21.21 -11.36
N ALA A 14 -3.05 -22.27 -11.39
CA ALA A 14 -1.60 -22.16 -11.14
C ALA A 14 -0.92 -21.32 -12.23
N PRO A 15 0.07 -20.48 -11.90
CA PRO A 15 0.84 -19.70 -12.87
C PRO A 15 1.64 -20.58 -13.82
N THR A 16 1.84 -20.12 -15.05
CA THR A 16 2.85 -20.69 -15.96
C THR A 16 4.24 -20.31 -15.46
N ALA A 17 5.29 -20.99 -15.96
CA ALA A 17 6.66 -20.69 -15.59
C ALA A 17 7.08 -19.25 -15.91
N ALA A 18 6.58 -18.67 -17.01
CA ALA A 18 6.88 -17.29 -17.40
C ALA A 18 6.20 -16.29 -16.44
N GLU A 19 4.93 -16.51 -16.12
CA GLU A 19 4.18 -15.66 -15.17
C GLU A 19 4.75 -15.76 -13.75
N ALA A 20 5.13 -16.96 -13.32
CA ALA A 20 5.76 -17.16 -12.02
C ALA A 20 7.09 -16.39 -11.91
N ARG A 21 7.87 -16.34 -12.99
CA ARG A 21 9.11 -15.54 -13.05
C ARG A 21 8.82 -14.04 -13.06
N ALA A 22 7.79 -13.60 -13.76
CA ALA A 22 7.38 -12.19 -13.77
C ALA A 22 6.83 -11.72 -12.41
N LEU A 23 6.15 -12.60 -11.68
CA LEU A 23 5.61 -12.35 -10.34
C LEU A 23 6.64 -12.59 -9.23
N ALA A 24 7.82 -13.13 -9.55
CA ALA A 24 8.88 -13.32 -8.57
C ALA A 24 9.28 -11.95 -8.01
N PRO A 25 9.37 -11.80 -6.67
CA PRO A 25 9.73 -10.53 -6.08
C PRO A 25 11.11 -10.11 -6.58
N SER A 26 11.18 -8.93 -7.21
CA SER A 26 12.46 -8.35 -7.61
C SER A 26 13.34 -8.15 -6.37
N PRO A 27 14.68 -8.35 -6.47
CA PRO A 27 15.59 -8.10 -5.35
C PRO A 27 15.50 -6.66 -4.84
N ALA A 28 15.15 -5.69 -5.69
CA ALA A 28 14.87 -4.31 -5.29
C ALA A 28 13.63 -4.19 -4.39
N MET A 29 12.57 -4.96 -4.67
CA MET A 29 11.38 -5.04 -3.83
C MET A 29 11.68 -5.70 -2.48
N SER A 30 12.50 -6.75 -2.48
CA SER A 30 12.93 -7.44 -1.26
C SER A 30 13.85 -6.57 -0.39
N ALA A 31 14.70 -5.75 -1.00
CA ALA A 31 15.55 -4.79 -0.29
C ALA A 31 14.72 -3.67 0.37
N ALA A 32 13.67 -3.18 -0.30
CA ALA A 32 12.72 -2.23 0.30
C ALA A 32 11.95 -2.83 1.50
N MET A 33 11.74 -4.15 1.54
CA MET A 33 11.10 -4.84 2.67
C MET A 33 12.06 -5.13 3.83
N ARG A 34 13.37 -5.13 3.60
CA ARG A 34 14.42 -5.38 4.62
C ARG A 34 14.79 -4.14 5.43
N ALA A 35 13.84 -3.26 5.71
CA ALA A 35 14.16 -2.16 6.60
C ALA A 35 14.34 -2.68 8.04
N THR A 36 15.28 -2.05 8.77
CA THR A 36 15.62 -2.39 10.14
C THR A 36 14.38 -2.33 11.04
N PRO A 37 14.13 -3.33 11.90
CA PRO A 37 13.05 -3.25 12.87
C PRO A 37 13.27 -2.06 13.81
N PRO A 38 12.21 -1.37 14.24
CA PRO A 38 12.36 -0.19 15.07
C PRO A 38 12.89 -0.58 16.47
N ALA A 39 13.83 0.20 16.99
CA ALA A 39 14.49 -0.09 18.25
C ALA A 39 13.68 0.43 19.45
N LEU A 40 13.57 -0.41 20.48
CA LEU A 40 13.00 -0.06 21.79
C LEU A 40 14.02 0.73 22.61
N VAL A 41 13.61 1.86 23.17
CA VAL A 41 14.43 2.67 24.07
C VAL A 41 13.77 2.72 25.43
N ALA A 42 14.46 2.24 26.46
CA ALA A 42 14.06 2.40 27.85
C ALA A 42 14.55 3.74 28.39
N ARG A 43 13.70 4.48 29.10
CA ARG A 43 14.02 5.76 29.72
C ARG A 43 14.34 5.60 31.21
N PRO A 44 15.08 6.56 31.81
CA PRO A 44 15.39 6.54 33.24
C PRO A 44 14.17 6.52 34.18
N ASP A 45 13.02 6.99 33.71
CA ASP A 45 11.74 6.98 34.43
C ASP A 45 11.00 5.62 34.35
N GLY A 46 11.62 4.61 33.72
CA GLY A 46 11.04 3.28 33.54
C GLY A 46 10.11 3.14 32.33
N SER A 47 9.80 4.23 31.61
CA SER A 47 8.98 4.18 30.40
C SER A 47 9.76 3.59 29.22
N LYS A 48 9.04 3.04 28.24
CA LYS A 48 9.60 2.44 27.03
C LYS A 48 9.02 3.14 25.80
N GLN A 49 9.86 3.48 24.83
CA GLN A 49 9.44 4.12 23.58
C GLN A 49 9.99 3.39 22.35
N VAL A 50 9.29 3.52 21.22
CA VAL A 50 9.72 3.02 19.92
C VAL A 50 9.48 4.11 18.87
N LYS A 51 10.49 4.42 18.06
CA LYS A 51 10.31 5.31 16.90
C LYS A 51 9.98 4.47 15.67
N LEU A 52 8.73 4.54 15.21
CA LEU A 52 8.25 3.74 14.07
C LEU A 52 8.74 4.28 12.71
N GLY A 53 8.96 5.60 12.60
CA GLY A 53 9.32 6.26 11.35
C GLY A 53 8.26 6.08 10.25
N GLU A 54 8.61 6.41 9.01
CA GLU A 54 7.70 6.32 7.85
C GLU A 54 7.02 4.95 7.67
N ARG A 55 7.66 3.87 8.11
CA ARG A 55 7.13 2.50 7.97
C ARG A 55 5.92 2.23 8.84
N GLY A 56 5.75 2.98 9.93
CA GLY A 56 4.58 2.87 10.80
C GLY A 56 3.48 3.85 10.44
N LEU A 57 3.66 4.65 9.39
CA LEU A 57 2.67 5.63 8.96
C LEU A 57 1.84 5.07 7.81
N VAL A 58 0.54 5.33 7.87
CA VAL A 58 -0.41 5.12 6.77
C VAL A 58 -0.91 6.49 6.36
N TYR A 59 -0.89 6.76 5.06
CA TYR A 59 -1.39 8.01 4.51
C TYR A 59 -2.76 7.76 3.88
N SER A 60 -3.75 8.57 4.27
CA SER A 60 -5.04 8.64 3.60
C SER A 60 -5.25 10.06 3.10
N VAL A 61 -5.58 10.20 1.82
CA VAL A 61 -5.84 11.47 1.17
C VAL A 61 -7.33 11.55 0.91
N VAL A 62 -7.95 12.63 1.39
CA VAL A 62 -9.38 12.91 1.16
C VAL A 62 -9.52 14.04 0.17
N THR A 63 -10.24 13.78 -0.92
CA THR A 63 -10.48 14.74 -1.99
C THR A 63 -11.97 15.03 -2.10
N ARG A 64 -12.32 16.30 -2.34
CA ARG A 64 -13.71 16.69 -2.62
C ARG A 64 -13.98 16.64 -4.12
N GLY A 65 -14.97 15.85 -4.52
CA GLY A 65 -15.44 15.76 -5.90
C GLY A 65 -16.22 17.00 -6.34
N ALA A 66 -16.43 17.14 -7.65
CA ALA A 66 -17.24 18.21 -8.22
C ALA A 66 -18.73 18.12 -7.80
N ASP A 67 -19.18 16.93 -7.40
CA ASP A 67 -20.49 16.66 -6.81
C ASP A 67 -20.56 17.01 -5.31
N GLY A 68 -19.48 17.54 -4.74
CA GLY A 68 -19.37 17.92 -3.34
C GLY A 68 -19.06 16.76 -2.38
N LYS A 69 -19.01 15.51 -2.86
CA LYS A 69 -18.75 14.33 -2.04
C LYS A 69 -17.28 14.23 -1.67
N LEU A 70 -17.00 13.51 -0.59
CA LEU A 70 -15.64 13.21 -0.15
C LEU A 70 -15.26 11.81 -0.62
N HIS A 71 -14.06 11.69 -1.18
CA HIS A 71 -13.46 10.43 -1.58
C HIS A 71 -12.16 10.25 -0.80
N ASP A 72 -11.98 9.10 -0.16
CA ASP A 72 -10.73 8.74 0.50
C ASP A 72 -9.89 7.80 -0.35
N GLN A 73 -8.56 7.96 -0.25
CA GLN A 73 -7.61 7.08 -0.90
C GLN A 73 -6.44 6.82 0.04
N CYS A 74 -6.22 5.54 0.37
CA CYS A 74 -5.00 5.12 1.06
C CYS A 74 -3.83 5.08 0.08
N VAL A 75 -2.72 5.73 0.45
CA VAL A 75 -1.49 5.79 -0.36
C VAL A 75 -0.27 5.44 0.50
N GLN A 76 0.76 4.92 -0.14
CA GLN A 76 1.94 4.44 0.57
C GLN A 76 3.08 5.46 0.52
N GLY A 77 3.40 6.03 1.69
CA GLY A 77 4.54 6.94 1.90
C GLY A 77 4.25 8.41 1.59
N ALA A 78 5.01 9.29 2.25
CA ALA A 78 4.83 10.74 2.18
C ALA A 78 4.84 11.28 0.73
N ALA A 79 5.79 10.85 -0.10
CA ALA A 79 5.91 11.34 -1.48
C ALA A 79 4.68 11.01 -2.35
N ALA A 80 4.05 9.84 -2.12
CA ALA A 80 2.83 9.47 -2.83
C ALA A 80 1.63 10.29 -2.32
N ALA A 81 1.57 10.57 -1.02
CA ALA A 81 0.58 11.45 -0.43
C ALA A 81 0.67 12.88 -0.97
N GLU A 82 1.88 13.46 -0.97
CA GLU A 82 2.15 14.80 -1.54
C GLU A 82 1.74 14.87 -3.03
N LYS A 83 2.09 13.85 -3.81
CA LYS A 83 1.65 13.78 -5.21
C LYS A 83 0.12 13.71 -5.33
N ALA A 84 -0.54 12.94 -4.47
CA ALA A 84 -1.99 12.75 -4.50
C ALA A 84 -2.75 14.03 -4.11
N VAL A 85 -2.30 14.80 -3.12
CA VAL A 85 -2.96 16.06 -2.73
C VAL A 85 -2.83 17.17 -3.80
N HIS A 86 -1.82 17.07 -4.67
CA HIS A 86 -1.62 18.00 -5.79
C HIS A 86 -2.20 17.51 -7.11
N ALA A 87 -2.68 16.26 -7.17
CA ALA A 87 -3.35 15.75 -8.35
C ALA A 87 -4.77 16.36 -8.47
N PRO A 88 -5.24 16.68 -9.69
CA PRO A 88 -6.63 17.11 -9.87
C PRO A 88 -7.57 15.99 -9.42
N ALA A 89 -8.67 16.36 -8.77
CA ALA A 89 -9.69 15.42 -8.32
C ALA A 89 -10.25 14.63 -9.53
N SER A 90 -9.76 13.42 -9.77
CA SER A 90 -10.28 12.57 -10.84
C SER A 90 -11.56 11.88 -10.36
N ALA A 91 -12.64 12.04 -11.12
CA ALA A 91 -13.99 11.56 -10.83
C ALA A 91 -14.17 10.02 -10.91
N ALA A 92 -13.09 9.23 -10.79
CA ALA A 92 -13.14 7.80 -11.02
C ALA A 92 -12.30 7.04 -9.99
N HIS A 93 -12.93 6.64 -8.89
CA HIS A 93 -12.64 5.33 -8.32
C HIS A 93 -13.95 4.74 -7.78
N ASN A 94 -14.57 3.94 -8.64
CA ASN A 94 -15.65 3.04 -8.28
C ASN A 94 -14.98 1.77 -7.77
N GLU A 95 -15.04 1.51 -6.47
CA GLU A 95 -15.46 0.23 -5.87
C GLU A 95 -15.28 0.34 -4.35
N GLU A 96 -16.41 0.40 -3.65
CA GLU A 96 -16.50 0.41 -2.19
C GLU A 96 -15.87 -0.87 -1.63
N HIS A 97 -14.80 -0.73 -0.84
CA HIS A 97 -14.17 -1.86 -0.14
C HIS A 97 -15.07 -2.27 1.04
N ARG A 98 -16.11 -3.07 0.74
CA ARG A 98 -16.91 -3.73 1.78
C ARG A 98 -16.05 -4.82 2.43
N HIS A 99 -15.70 -4.60 3.69
CA HIS A 99 -15.26 -5.66 4.58
C HIS A 99 -16.50 -6.41 5.07
N ASP A 100 -16.79 -7.57 4.47
CA ASP A 100 -17.56 -8.66 5.07
C ASP A 100 -16.56 -9.72 5.59
#